data_AF-A0A962SYR2-F1
#
_entry.id   AF-A0A962SYR2-F1
#
_cell.length_a   1.000
_cell.length_b   1.000
_cell.length_c   1.000
_cell.angle_alpha   90.00
_cell.angle_beta   90.00
_cell.angle_gamma   90.00
#
_symmetry.space_group_name_H-M   'P 1'
#
loop_
_entity.id
_entity.type
_entity.pdbx_description
1 polymer ?
#
loop_
_entity_poly.entity_id
_entity_poly.type
_entity_poly.pdbx_seq_one_letter_code
_entity_poly.pdbx_strand_id
1 'polypeptide(L)' 'MEPITGAEILVRCLQEEGVECMFGYPGGAVLHIYDALYVQEKIKHVLVRHEQAAVHAAEGYA' A
#
# COMPACT_ATOMS: atom_id res chain seq x y z
N MET A 1 -18.21 5.93 -17.28
CA MET A 1 -17.03 5.77 -16.43
C MET A 1 -16.92 4.29 -16.15
N GLU A 2 -15.80 3.65 -16.48
CA GLU A 2 -15.60 2.28 -15.97
C GLU A 2 -15.52 2.33 -14.44
N PRO A 3 -16.14 1.39 -13.73
CA PRO A 3 -16.05 1.31 -12.28
C PRO A 3 -14.61 0.98 -11.86
N ILE A 4 -14.09 1.70 -10.87
CA ILE A 4 -12.79 1.43 -10.27
C ILE A 4 -12.86 0.22 -9.35
N THR A 5 -11.76 -0.52 -9.25
CA THR A 5 -11.62 -1.70 -8.40
C THR A 5 -11.51 -1.33 -6.92
N GLY A 6 -11.79 -2.30 -6.03
CA GLY A 6 -11.60 -2.10 -4.59
C GLY A 6 -10.16 -1.74 -4.19
N ALA A 7 -9.16 -2.28 -4.91
CA ALA A 7 -7.76 -1.94 -4.70
C ALA A 7 -7.45 -0.47 -5.05
N GLU A 8 -7.97 0.01 -6.19
CA GLU A 8 -7.82 1.41 -6.57
C GLU A 8 -8.54 2.35 -5.60
N ILE A 9 -9.72 1.96 -5.10
CA ILE A 9 -10.43 2.71 -4.06
C ILE A 9 -9.57 2.83 -2.80
N LEU A 10 -9.02 1.72 -2.31
CA LEU A 10 -8.14 1.70 -1.13
C LEU A 10 -6.95 2.65 -1.30
N VAL A 11 -6.25 2.55 -2.43
CA VAL A 11 -5.08 3.39 -2.72
C VAL A 11 -5.44 4.87 -2.78
N ARG A 12 -6.58 5.23 -3.40
CA ARG A 12 -7.05 6.62 -3.44
C ARG A 12 -7.39 7.15 -2.05
N CYS A 13 -8.08 6.36 -1.21
CA CYS A 13 -8.36 6.77 0.16
C CYS A 13 -7.06 7.02 0.95
N LEU A 14 -6.05 6.15 0.83
CA LEU A 14 -4.75 6.37 1.47
C LEU A 14 -4.08 7.68 0.99
N GLN A 15 -4.17 7.98 -0.30
CA GLN A 15 -3.65 9.25 -0.84
C GLN A 15 -4.42 10.47 -0.32
N GLU A 16 -5.75 10.38 -0.17
CA GLU A 16 -6.60 11.45 0.37
C GLU A 16 -6.33 11.71 1.86
N GLU A 17 -6.02 10.65 2.62
CA GLU A 17 -5.57 10.74 4.02
C GLU A 17 -4.10 11.22 4.16
N GLY A 18 -3.42 11.51 3.05
CA GLY A 18 -2.06 12.03 3.05
C GLY A 18 -0.98 11.00 3.37
N VAL A 19 -1.25 9.70 3.18
CA VAL A 19 -0.25 8.65 3.35
C VAL A 19 0.81 8.77 2.24
N GLU A 20 2.08 8.93 2.61
CA GLU A 20 3.21 9.05 1.67
C GLU A 20 4.10 7.81 1.65
N CYS A 21 4.02 6.95 2.67
CA CYS A 21 4.87 5.78 2.85
C CYS A 21 4.06 4.58 3.36
N MET A 22 4.29 3.40 2.78
CA MET A 22 3.65 2.15 3.21
C MET A 22 4.67 1.03 3.31
N PHE A 23 4.68 0.33 4.45
CA PHE A 23 5.54 -0.83 4.69
C PHE A 23 4.73 -2.11 4.49
N GLY A 24 5.23 -3.05 3.69
CA GLY A 24 4.46 -4.26 3.44
C GLY A 24 5.26 -5.40 2.84
N TYR A 25 4.71 -6.61 3.00
CA TYR A 25 5.20 -7.84 2.38
C TYR A 25 4.08 -8.40 1.49
N PRO A 26 4.28 -8.53 0.16
CA PRO A 26 3.24 -9.00 -0.74
C PRO A 26 3.01 -10.51 -0.60
N GLY A 27 1.75 -10.91 -0.74
CA GLY A 27 1.32 -12.31 -0.80
C GLY A 27 0.17 -12.47 -1.79
N GLY A 28 -0.09 -13.71 -2.26
CA GLY A 28 -1.04 -13.97 -3.35
C GLY A 28 -2.43 -13.36 -3.15
N ALA A 29 -2.93 -13.37 -1.91
CA ALA A 29 -4.24 -12.81 -1.58
C ALA A 29 -4.34 -11.28 -1.74
N VAL A 30 -3.22 -10.55 -1.64
CA VAL A 30 -3.19 -9.08 -1.66
C VAL A 30 -2.52 -8.50 -2.91
N LEU A 31 -2.14 -9.33 -3.89
CA LEU A 31 -1.42 -8.88 -5.10
C LEU A 31 -2.14 -7.76 -5.86
N HIS A 32 -3.46 -7.81 -5.96
CA HIS A 32 -4.26 -6.78 -6.62
C HIS A 32 -4.14 -5.39 -5.96
N ILE A 33 -3.86 -5.32 -4.66
CA ILE A 33 -3.55 -4.06 -3.96
C ILE A 33 -2.16 -3.57 -4.36
N TYR A 34 -1.19 -4.47 -4.49
CA TYR A 34 0.16 -4.14 -4.95
C TYR A 34 0.19 -3.70 -6.41
N ASP A 35 -0.64 -4.28 -7.27
CA ASP A 35 -0.81 -3.84 -8.66
C ASP A 35 -1.32 -2.39 -8.71
N ALA A 36 -2.33 -2.06 -7.90
CA ALA A 36 -2.86 -0.70 -7.80
C ALA A 36 -1.84 0.30 -7.18
N LEU A 37 -1.04 -0.15 -6.22
CA LEU A 37 0.05 0.65 -5.64
C LEU A 37 1.20 0.87 -6.62
N TYR A 38 1.47 -0.08 -7.51
CA TYR A 38 2.58 -0.01 -8.45
C TYR A 38 2.34 1.01 -9.58
N VAL A 39 1.08 1.20 -10.00
CA VAL A 39 0.71 2.13 -11.09
C VAL A 39 0.61 3.59 -10.67
N GLN A 40 0.73 3.90 -9.37
CA GLN A 40 0.69 5.26 -8.83
C GLN A 40 2.06 5.67 -8.28
N GLU A 41 2.30 6.98 -8.14
CA GLU A 41 3.62 7.53 -7.75
C GLU A 41 3.62 8.26 -6.41
N LYS A 42 2.46 8.41 -5.74
CA LYS A 42 2.32 9.23 -4.52
C LYS A 42 2.71 8.50 -3.24
N ILE A 43 2.38 7.22 -3.14
CA ILE A 43 2.69 6.38 -1.98
C ILE A 43 3.96 5.60 -2.30
N LYS A 44 5.01 5.80 -1.49
CA LYS A 44 6.22 5.00 -1.54
C LYS A 44 6.00 3.67 -0.82
N HIS A 45 6.18 2.55 -1.53
CA HIS A 45 6.19 1.23 -0.92
C HIS A 45 7.59 0.83 -0.44
N VAL A 46 7.68 0.34 0.79
CA VAL A 46 8.88 -0.27 1.36
C VAL A 46 8.63 -1.76 1.54
N LEU A 47 9.29 -2.56 0.72
CA LEU A 47 9.28 -4.02 0.83
C LEU A 47 10.07 -4.45 2.06
N VAL A 48 9.37 -4.95 3.07
CA VAL A 48 10.01 -5.57 4.23
C VAL A 48 10.38 -7.03 3.95
N ARG A 49 10.99 -7.72 4.91
CA ARG A 49 11.34 -9.15 4.79
C ARG A 49 10.50 -10.07 5.66
N HIS A 50 9.65 -9.49 6.51
CA HIS A 50 8.75 -10.22 7.39
C HIS A 50 7.59 -9.30 7.77
N GLU A 51 6.38 -9.83 7.93
CA GLU A 51 5.18 -9.05 8.23
C GLU A 51 5.31 -8.31 9.57
N GLN A 52 5.92 -8.93 10.58
CA GLN A 52 6.23 -8.25 11.85
C GLN A 52 7.18 -7.06 11.67
N ALA A 53 8.11 -7.13 10.72
CA ALA A 53 9.00 -6.01 10.41
C ALA A 53 8.24 -4.86 9.73
N ALA A 54 7.17 -5.12 8.96
CA ALA A 54 6.29 -4.06 8.47
C ALA A 54 5.61 -3.33 9.61
N VAL A 55 5.10 -4.06 10.61
CA VAL A 55 4.43 -3.45 11.77
C VAL A 55 5.40 -2.55 12.54
N HIS A 56 6.58 -3.07 12.91
CA HIS A 56 7.57 -2.26 13.64
C HIS A 56 8.11 -1.08 12.83
N ALA A 57 8.29 -1.23 11.51
CA ALA A 57 8.70 -0.11 10.66
C ALA A 57 7.62 0.96 10.56
N ALA A 58 6.34 0.58 10.46
CA ALA A 58 5.22 1.50 10.46
C ALA A 58 5.08 2.23 11.81
N GLU A 59 5.18 1.51 12.93
CA GLU A 59 5.18 2.10 14.28
C GLU A 59 6.33 3.08 14.47
N GLY A 60 7.54 2.74 14.01
CA GLY A 60 8.70 3.62 14.13
C GLY A 60 8.67 4.83 13.20
N TYR A 61 7.83 4.83 12.17
CA TYR A 61 7.66 5.95 11.24
C TYR A 61 6.57 6.94 11.70
N ALA A 62 5.56 6.45 12.42
CA ALA A 62 4.44 7.25 12.95
C ALA A 62 4.84 8.12 14.14
#